data_AF-A0A4R1AP06-F1
#
_entry.id   AF-A0A4R1AP06-F1
#
_cell.length_a   1.000
_cell.length_b   1.000
_cell.length_c   1.000
_cell.angle_alpha   90.00
_cell.angle_beta   90.00
_cell.angle_gamma   90.00
#
_symmetry.space_group_name_H-M   'P 1'
#
loop_
_entity.id
_entity.type
_entity.pdbx_description
1 polymer ?
#
loop_
_entity_poly.entity_id
_entity_poly.type
_entity_poly.pdbx_seq_one_letter_code
_entity_poly.pdbx_strand_id
1 'polypeptide(L)' 'MAANPLLTKQYAVCVYVYGTRKFETVVADYHEPVKQYAAGTYTLEQIDNALVKGYITEAEYIETMKYTKVEEAPAE' A
#
# COMPACT_ATOMS: atom_id res chain seq x y z
N MET A 1 -11.69 14.82 -7.72
CA MET A 1 -11.93 15.09 -6.28
C MET A 1 -10.67 14.67 -5.53
N ALA A 2 -10.16 15.47 -4.59
CA ALA A 2 -8.99 15.06 -3.82
C ALA A 2 -9.38 13.94 -2.84
N ALA A 3 -8.66 12.81 -2.89
CA ALA A 3 -8.88 11.71 -1.94
C ALA A 3 -8.70 12.21 -0.51
N ASN A 4 -9.63 11.90 0.39
CA ASN A 4 -9.56 12.38 1.76
C ASN A 4 -8.41 11.66 2.49
N PRO A 5 -7.36 12.37 2.95
CA PRO A 5 -6.18 11.74 3.53
C PRO A 5 -6.49 10.91 4.79
N LEU A 6 -7.55 11.26 5.54
CA LEU A 6 -7.97 10.46 6.69
C LEU A 6 -8.51 9.09 6.27
N LEU A 7 -9.28 9.04 5.18
CA LEU A 7 -9.81 7.79 4.62
C LEU A 7 -8.68 6.95 4.02
N THR A 8 -7.72 7.58 3.32
CA THR A 8 -6.53 6.90 2.82
C THR A 8 -5.76 6.20 3.93
N LYS A 9 -5.51 6.89 5.06
CA LYS A 9 -4.85 6.29 6.23
C LYS A 9 -5.64 5.11 6.79
N GLN A 10 -6.95 5.28 6.96
CA GLN A 10 -7.80 4.22 7.49
C GLN A 10 -7.79 2.99 6.58
N TYR A 11 -7.91 3.18 5.26
CA TYR A 11 -7.86 2.09 4.30
C TYR A 11 -6.49 1.41 4.27
N ALA A 12 -5.39 2.17 4.32
CA ALA A 12 -4.04 1.60 4.38
C ALA A 12 -3.86 0.68 5.61
N VAL A 13 -4.35 1.11 6.78
CA VAL A 13 -4.30 0.30 8.00
C VAL A 13 -5.18 -0.94 7.89
N CYS A 14 -6.41 -0.79 7.38
CA CYS A 14 -7.31 -1.93 7.17
C CYS A 14 -6.75 -2.97 6.18
N VAL A 15 -6.07 -2.53 5.12
CA VAL A 15 -5.53 -3.40 4.06
C VAL A 15 -4.20 -4.02 4.48
N TYR A 16 -3.17 -3.23 4.80
CA TYR A 16 -1.83 -3.76 5.03
C TYR A 16 -1.61 -4.28 6.45
N VAL A 17 -2.22 -3.67 7.47
CA VAL A 17 -1.93 -4.02 8.88
C VAL A 17 -2.88 -5.09 9.38
N TYR A 18 -4.19 -4.89 9.22
CA TYR A 18 -5.20 -5.79 9.76
C TYR A 18 -5.76 -6.79 8.75
N GLY A 19 -5.64 -6.55 7.44
CA GLY A 19 -6.25 -7.39 6.41
C GLY A 19 -7.78 -7.48 6.48
N THR A 20 -8.44 -6.51 7.14
CA THR A 20 -9.90 -6.48 7.30
C THR A 20 -10.62 -5.99 6.06
N ARG A 21 -9.90 -5.35 5.13
CA ARG A 21 -10.39 -4.96 3.81
C ARG A 21 -9.38 -5.34 2.74
N LYS A 22 -9.88 -5.55 1.53
CA LYS A 22 -9.08 -5.74 0.31
C LYS A 22 -9.32 -4.59 -0.65
N PHE A 23 -8.37 -4.30 -1.53
CA PHE A 23 -8.55 -3.25 -2.54
C PHE A 23 -9.79 -3.48 -3.42
N GLU A 24 -10.15 -4.73 -3.71
CA GLU A 24 -11.40 -5.09 -4.41
C GLU A 24 -12.67 -4.51 -3.74
N THR A 25 -12.62 -4.31 -2.42
CA THR A 25 -13.73 -3.76 -1.61
C THR A 25 -13.58 -2.27 -1.32
N VAL A 26 -12.43 -1.69 -1.63
CA VAL A 26 -12.14 -0.25 -1.47
C VAL A 26 -12.46 0.45 -2.79
N VAL A 27 -12.99 1.67 -2.71
CA VAL A 27 -13.28 2.48 -3.91
C VAL A 27 -11.98 2.71 -4.69
N ALA A 28 -12.02 2.51 -6.02
CA ALA A 28 -10.87 2.58 -6.91
C ALA A 28 -10.04 3.88 -6.76
N ASP A 29 -10.72 5.02 -6.56
CA ASP A 29 -10.09 6.32 -6.31
C ASP A 29 -9.13 6.34 -5.10
N TYR A 30 -9.29 5.41 -4.16
CA TYR A 30 -8.42 5.28 -2.99
C TYR A 30 -7.28 4.28 -3.19
N HIS A 31 -7.28 3.47 -4.26
CA HIS A 31 -6.25 2.43 -4.45
C HIS A 31 -4.86 3.06 -4.56
N GLU A 32 -4.71 4.03 -5.46
CA GLU A 32 -3.45 4.73 -5.68
C GLU A 32 -2.94 5.48 -4.43
N PRO A 33 -3.73 6.36 -3.78
CA PRO A 33 -3.24 7.07 -2.60
C PRO A 33 -2.97 6.14 -1.42
N VAL A 34 -3.68 5.01 -1.29
CA VAL A 34 -3.41 4.02 -0.24
C VAL A 34 -2.06 3.33 -0.47
N LYS A 35 -1.76 2.94 -1.72
CA LYS A 35 -0.46 2.35 -2.09
C LYS A 35 0.68 3.34 -1.86
N GLN A 36 0.51 4.60 -2.28
CA GLN A 36 1.48 5.67 -2.03
C GLN A 36 1.71 5.89 -0.53
N TYR A 37 0.64 5.90 0.26
CA TYR A 37 0.74 6.07 1.71
C TYR A 37 1.47 4.89 2.36
N ALA A 38 1.10 3.66 2.00
CA ALA A 38 1.74 2.45 2.51
C ALA A 38 3.24 2.47 2.17
N ALA A 39 3.60 2.79 0.94
CA ALA A 39 4.98 2.82 0.48
C ALA A 39 5.84 3.91 1.16
N GLY A 40 5.24 5.04 1.54
CA GLY A 40 5.93 6.12 2.24
C GLY A 40 5.92 6.03 3.77
N THR A 41 5.03 5.23 4.34
CA THR A 41 4.78 5.18 5.80
C THR A 41 5.12 3.83 6.42
N TYR A 42 4.86 2.73 5.72
CA TYR A 42 5.09 1.38 6.22
C TYR A 42 6.47 0.88 5.82
N THR A 43 7.01 0.00 6.65
CA THR A 43 8.27 -0.68 6.34
C THR A 43 8.04 -1.76 5.29
N LEU A 44 9.10 -2.12 4.56
CA LEU A 44 9.07 -3.25 3.62
C LEU A 44 8.55 -4.51 4.30
N GLU A 45 9.03 -4.80 5.52
CA GLU A 45 8.57 -5.96 6.30
C GLU A 45 7.05 -5.94 6.55
N GLN A 46 6.43 -4.77 6.77
CA GLN A 46 4.97 -4.67 6.93
C GLN A 46 4.24 -4.96 5.63
N ILE A 47 4.79 -4.52 4.50
CA ILE A 47 4.18 -4.71 3.18
C ILE A 47 4.38 -6.16 2.70
N ASP A 48 5.55 -6.76 2.96
CA ASP A 48 5.83 -8.18 2.76
C ASP A 48 4.93 -9.06 3.62
N ASN A 49 4.77 -8.73 4.90
CA ASN A 49 3.85 -9.44 5.78
C ASN A 49 2.40 -9.37 5.27
N ALA A 50 1.98 -8.24 4.70
CA ALA A 50 0.66 -8.13 4.10
C ALA A 50 0.50 -9.07 2.89
N LEU A 51 1.54 -9.23 2.07
CA LEU A 51 1.57 -10.19 0.97
C LEU A 51 1.56 -11.64 1.48
N VAL A 52 2.43 -11.98 2.42
CA VAL A 52 2.55 -13.33 3.01
C VAL A 52 1.25 -13.75 3.70
N LYS A 53 0.55 -12.82 4.35
CA LYS A 53 -0.77 -13.06 4.97
C LYS A 53 -1.93 -13.07 3.98
N GLY A 54 -1.68 -12.74 2.70
CA GLY A 54 -2.70 -12.70 1.64
C GLY A 54 -3.69 -11.54 1.78
N TYR A 55 -3.28 -10.44 2.42
CA TYR A 55 -4.09 -9.23 2.55
C TYR A 55 -4.11 -8.42 1.25
N ILE A 56 -2.97 -8.45 0.55
CA ILE A 56 -2.78 -7.88 -0.78
C ILE A 56 -2.30 -8.98 -1.73
N THR A 57 -2.49 -8.74 -3.02
CA THR A 57 -1.98 -9.60 -4.10
C THR A 57 -0.56 -9.21 -4.49
N GLU A 58 0.13 -10.10 -5.21
CA GLU A 58 1.47 -9.81 -5.76
C GLU A 58 1.46 -8.56 -6.67
N ALA A 59 0.41 -8.39 -7.47
CA ALA A 59 0.27 -7.22 -8.34
C ALA A 59 0.21 -5.92 -7.52
N GLU A 60 -0.60 -5.88 -6.47
CA GLU A 60 -0.74 -4.71 -5.59
C GLU A 60 0.53 -4.44 -4.79
N TYR A 61 1.22 -5.50 -4.36
CA TYR A 61 2.53 -5.40 -3.75
C TYR A 61 3.52 -4.72 -4.69
N ILE A 62 3.66 -5.22 -5.93
CA ILE A 62 4.55 -4.64 -6.95
C ILE A 62 4.18 -3.19 -7.22
N GLU A 63 2.90 -2.86 -7.32
CA GLU A 63 2.45 -1.47 -7.49
C GLU A 63 2.79 -0.58 -6.29
N THR A 64 2.66 -1.10 -5.07
CA THR A 64 3.08 -0.40 -3.85
C THR A 64 4.58 -0.13 -3.87
N MET A 65 5.38 -1.12 -4.28
CA MET A 65 6.83 -1.01 -4.36
C MET A 65 7.30 0.01 -5.40
N LYS A 66 6.51 0.32 -6.42
CA LYS A 66 6.82 1.43 -7.35
C LYS A 66 6.82 2.79 -6.67
N TYR A 67 6.10 2.93 -5.56
CA TYR A 67 6.00 4.19 -4.80
C TYR A 67 6.93 4.24 -3.59
N THR A 68 7.51 3.11 -3.18
CA THR A 68 8.59 3.17 -2.19
C THR A 68 9.69 3.94 -2.88
N LYS A 69 10.15 5.03 -2.26
CA LYS A 69 11.42 5.65 -2.65
C LYS A 69 12.54 4.68 -2.31
N VAL A 70 12.58 3.54 -2.99
CA VAL A 70 13.83 2.95 -3.40
C VAL A 70 14.31 3.94 -4.46
N GLU A 71 14.96 4.98 -3.97
CA GLU A 71 16.03 5.63 -4.71
C GLU A 71 16.71 4.51 -5.48
N GLU A 72 16.71 4.59 -6.81
CA GLU A 72 17.73 3.93 -7.60
C GLU A 72 19.03 4.26 -6.87
N ALA A 73 19.56 3.35 -6.06
CA ALA A 73 20.94 3.43 -5.66
C ALA A 73 21.66 3.31 -6.99
N PRO A 74 22.26 4.39 -7.54
CA PRO A 74 23.17 4.18 -8.64
C PRO A 74 24.23 3.23 -8.08
N ALA A 75 24.40 2.10 -8.75
CA ALA A 75 25.56 1.28 -8.55
C ALA A 75 26.78 2.18 -8.82
N GLU A 76 27.54 2.50 -7.78
CA GLU A 76 28.89 3.06 -7.88
C GLU A 76 29.81 2.36 -6.88
#